data_AF-A0A953WI33-F1
#
_entry.id   AF-A0A953WI33-F1
#
_cell.length_a   1.000
_cell.length_b   1.000
_cell.length_c   1.000
_cell.angle_alpha   90.00
_cell.angle_beta   90.00
_cell.angle_gamma   90.00
#
_symmetry.space_group_name_H-M   'P 1'
#
loop_
_entity.id
_entity.type
_entity.pdbx_description
1 polymer ?
#
loop_
_entity_poly.entity_id
_entity_poly.type
_entity_poly.pdbx_seq_one_letter_code
_entity_poly.pdbx_strand_id
1 'polypeptide(L)' 'MTDRPSERIQILTGMHRSGTSFLAKRLVSEGVVFPGPHLPANEDNPEGYWEASDVVALNNRILSAAGLDWRAPDPLSPS' A
#
# COMPACT_ATOMS: atom_id res chain seq x y z
N MET A 1 -3.02 -34.19 -13.53
CA MET A 1 -3.13 -32.74 -13.77
C MET A 1 -2.90 -32.06 -12.44
N THR A 2 -1.65 -31.68 -12.17
CA THR A 2 -1.26 -31.08 -10.88
C THR A 2 -1.69 -29.61 -10.90
N ASP A 3 -2.62 -29.25 -10.02
CA ASP A 3 -3.06 -27.87 -9.83
C ASP A 3 -1.84 -27.03 -9.43
N ARG A 4 -1.46 -26.05 -10.26
CA ARG A 4 -0.42 -25.09 -9.86
C ARG A 4 -1.03 -24.24 -8.75
N PRO A 5 -0.40 -24.12 -7.57
CA PRO A 5 -0.93 -23.24 -6.54
C PRO A 5 -1.11 -21.86 -7.17
N SER A 6 -2.33 -21.34 -7.14
CA SER A 6 -2.64 -20.02 -7.66
C SER A 6 -1.79 -19.03 -6.89
N GLU A 7 -0.96 -18.24 -7.57
CA GLU A 7 -0.19 -17.20 -6.91
C GLU A 7 -1.16 -16.20 -6.26
N ARG A 8 -1.29 -16.28 -4.94
CA ARG A 8 -2.24 -15.49 -4.17
C ARG A 8 -1.57 -14.22 -3.71
N ILE A 9 -2.00 -13.08 -4.26
CA ILE A 9 -1.59 -11.76 -3.80
C ILE A 9 -2.53 -11.33 -2.67
N GLN A 10 -1.94 -10.89 -1.55
CA GLN A 10 -2.67 -10.29 -0.44
C GLN A 10 -2.36 -8.80 -0.42
N ILE A 11 -3.40 -7.97 -0.43
CA ILE A 11 -3.26 -6.51 -0.42
C ILE A 11 -3.85 -6.00 0.88
N LEU A 12 -3.01 -5.37 1.70
CA LEU A 12 -3.45 -4.58 2.85
C LEU A 12 -3.56 -3.12 2.39
N THR A 13 -4.78 -2.57 2.43
CA THR A 13 -5.03 -1.18 2.00
C THR A 13 -6.09 -0.51 2.88
N GLY A 14 -6.07 0.81 2.89
CA GLY A 14 -7.02 1.67 3.60
C GLY A 14 -6.55 3.12 3.51
N MET A 15 -7.48 4.07 3.65
CA MET A 15 -7.12 5.50 3.70
C MET A 15 -6.36 5.79 5.00
N HIS A 16 -5.46 6.79 5.01
CA HIS A 16 -4.63 7.29 6.13
C HIS A 16 -5.29 7.33 7.52
N ARG A 17 -5.57 6.17 8.12
CA ARG A 17 -5.94 6.00 9.52
C ARG A 17 -5.05 4.93 10.13
N SER A 18 -4.73 5.11 11.40
CA SER A 18 -3.86 4.25 12.22
C SER A 18 -4.16 2.74 12.15
N GLY A 19 -5.35 2.35 11.69
CA GLY A 19 -5.76 0.95 11.54
C GLY A 19 -4.93 0.15 10.53
N THR A 20 -4.52 0.71 9.39
CA THR A 20 -3.69 -0.03 8.42
C THR A 20 -2.27 -0.23 8.96
N SER A 21 -1.69 0.80 9.58
CA SER A 21 -0.37 0.70 10.22
C SER A 21 -0.39 -0.27 11.40
N PHE A 22 -1.45 -0.28 12.21
CA PHE A 22 -1.62 -1.25 13.31
C PHE A 22 -1.65 -2.70 12.77
N LEU A 23 -2.46 -2.95 11.73
CA LEU A 23 -2.56 -4.28 11.15
C LEU A 23 -1.25 -4.71 10.48
N ALA A 24 -0.58 -3.80 9.76
CA ALA A 24 0.73 -4.07 9.16
C ALA A 24 1.75 -4.46 10.24
N LYS A 25 1.85 -3.69 11.32
CA LYS A 25 2.70 -4.01 12.47
C LYS A 25 2.37 -5.38 13.07
N ARG A 26 1.09 -5.72 13.24
CA ARG A 26 0.68 -7.02 13.76
C ARG A 26 1.06 -8.16 12.83
N LEU A 27 0.87 -8.02 11.52
CA LEU A 27 1.25 -9.04 10.53
C LEU A 27 2.76 -9.27 10.51
N VAL A 28 3.55 -8.21 10.56
CA VAL A 28 5.02 -8.32 10.68
C VAL A 28 5.42 -9.04 11.97
N SER A 29 4.75 -8.74 13.10
CA SER A 29 5.01 -9.43 14.37
C SER A 29 4.71 -10.93 14.34
N GLU A 30 3.84 -11.37 13.41
CA GLU A 30 3.51 -12.77 13.16
C GLU A 30 4.36 -13.40 12.03
N GLY A 31 5.38 -12.69 11.55
CA GLY A 31 6.33 -13.21 10.54
C GLY A 31 5.91 -13.00 9.09
N VAL A 32 4.86 -12.21 8.81
CA VAL A 32 4.49 -11.85 7.43
C VAL A 32 5.51 -10.86 6.86
N VAL A 33 6.01 -11.15 5.66
CA VAL A 33 6.97 -10.31 4.96
C VAL A 33 6.26 -9.41 3.95
N PHE A 34 6.50 -8.10 4.03
CA PHE A 34 6.09 -7.13 3.03
C PHE A 34 7.23 -6.99 2.00
N PRO A 35 7.05 -7.38 0.73
CA PRO A 35 8.11 -7.35 -0.27
C PRO A 35 8.39 -5.93 -0.79
N GLY A 36 9.57 -5.76 -1.39
CA GLY A 36 9.95 -4.54 -2.09
C GLY A 36 10.58 -3.46 -1.19
N PRO A 37 11.09 -2.37 -1.80
CA PRO A 37 11.61 -1.24 -1.05
C PRO A 37 10.45 -0.51 -0.35
N HIS A 38 10.50 -0.41 0.97
CA HIS A 38 9.48 0.31 1.73
C HIS A 38 9.69 1.83 1.69
N LEU A 39 8.61 2.57 1.95
CA LEU A 39 8.70 4.01 2.16
C LEU A 39 9.57 4.35 3.39
N PRO A 40 10.44 5.38 3.28
CA PRO A 40 11.32 5.77 4.36
C PRO A 40 10.55 6.40 5.53
N ALA A 41 11.17 6.38 6.70
CA ALA A 41 10.70 7.14 7.86
C ALA A 41 10.63 8.65 7.57
N ASN A 42 9.71 9.32 8.25
CA ASN A 42 9.54 10.77 8.23
C ASN A 42 9.08 11.27 9.61
N GLU A 43 8.74 12.56 9.72
CA GLU A 43 8.28 13.16 10.98
C GLU A 43 6.97 12.54 11.50
N ASP A 44 6.08 12.11 10.60
CA ASP A 44 4.80 11.49 10.95
C ASP A 44 4.95 10.03 11.40
N ASN A 45 5.98 9.33 10.91
CA ASN A 45 6.29 7.96 11.28
C ASN A 45 7.81 7.72 11.34
N PRO A 46 8.43 7.97 12.51
CA PRO A 46 9.87 7.80 12.71
C PRO A 46 10.36 6.36 12.54
N GLU A 47 9.48 5.37 12.66
CA GLU A 47 9.81 3.94 12.51
C GLU A 47 9.81 3.50 11.04
N GLY A 48 9.34 4.35 10.12
CA GLY A 48 9.15 3.99 8.73
C GLY A 48 7.86 3.22 8.46
N TYR A 49 7.62 3.00 7.17
CA TYR A 49 6.38 2.45 6.64
C TYR A 49 6.60 1.05 6.10
N TRP A 50 5.54 0.25 5.97
CA TRP A 50 5.60 -1.08 5.35
C TRP A 50 5.10 -1.07 3.90
N GLU A 51 4.60 0.08 3.46
CA GLU A 51 4.11 0.34 2.11
C GLU A 51 5.26 0.27 1.10
N ALA A 52 5.04 -0.49 0.02
CA ALA A 52 5.99 -0.60 -1.08
C ALA A 52 6.05 0.73 -1.85
N SER A 53 7.24 1.33 -1.89
CA SER A 53 7.47 2.68 -2.43
C SER A 53 7.20 2.77 -3.94
N ASP A 54 7.44 1.69 -4.67
CA ASP A 54 7.12 1.55 -6.10
C ASP A 54 5.61 1.53 -6.36
N VAL A 55 4.84 0.82 -5.53
CA VAL A 55 3.37 0.80 -5.59
C VAL A 55 2.80 2.19 -5.25
N VAL A 56 3.35 2.86 -4.24
CA VAL A 56 2.95 4.23 -3.89
C VAL A 56 3.25 5.19 -5.05
N ALA A 57 4.43 5.09 -5.67
CA ALA A 57 4.79 5.89 -6.84
C ALA A 57 3.85 5.64 -8.02
N LEU A 58 3.47 4.39 -8.28
CA LEU A 58 2.51 4.02 -9.31
C LEU A 58 1.13 4.66 -9.04
N ASN A 59 0.61 4.54 -7.81
CA ASN A 59 -0.67 5.13 -7.43
C ASN A 59 -0.66 6.66 -7.63
N ASN A 60 0.42 7.33 -7.23
CA ASN A 60 0.57 8.77 -7.43
C ASN A 60 0.58 9.16 -8.91
N ARG A 61 1.21 8.37 -9.78
CA ARG A 61 1.21 8.60 -11.23
C ARG A 61 -0.19 8.45 -11.83
N ILE A 62 -0.95 7.44 -11.41
CA ILE A 62 -2.33 7.22 -11.88
C ILE A 62 -3.22 8.40 -11.47
N LEU A 63 -3.17 8.81 -10.20
CA LEU A 63 -3.95 9.94 -9.71
C LEU A 63 -3.55 11.25 -10.40
N SER A 64 -2.25 11.51 -10.54
CA SER A 64 -1.74 12.71 -11.20
C SER A 64 -2.15 12.77 -12.67
N ALA A 65 -2.18 11.64 -13.38
CA ALA A 65 -2.67 11.58 -14.76
C ALA A 65 -4.16 11.93 -14.89
N ALA A 66 -4.95 11.72 -13.83
CA ALA A 66 -6.35 12.14 -13.74
C ALA A 66 -6.52 13.57 -13.20
N GLY A 67 -5.44 14.30 -12.91
CA GLY A 67 -5.51 15.63 -12.28
C GLY A 67 -5.95 15.59 -10.81
N LEU A 68 -5.78 14.44 -10.15
CA LEU A 68 -6.21 14.18 -8.78
C LEU A 68 -5.00 13.92 -7.86
N ASP A 69 -5.26 13.96 -6.56
CA ASP A 69 -4.37 13.40 -5.53
C ASP A 69 -5.14 12.42 -4.64
N TRP A 70 -4.46 11.83 -3.66
CA TRP A 70 -5.04 10.83 -2.77
C TRP A 70 -6.17 11.37 -1.87
N ARG A 71 -6.33 12.70 -1.78
CA ARG A 71 -7.38 13.38 -1.00
C ARG A 71 -8.64 13.61 -1.82
N ALA A 72 -8.63 13.31 -3.12
CA ALA A 72 -9.80 13.47 -3.97
C ALA A 72 -11.01 12.74 -3.35
N PRO A 73 -12.13 13.45 -3.09
CA PRO A 73 -13.32 12.84 -2.51
C PRO A 73 -14.07 12.00 -3.55
N ASP A 74 -13.90 12.34 -4.83
CA ASP A 74 -14.59 11.73 -5.94
C ASP A 74 -13.82 10.52 -6.47
N PRO A 75 -14.51 9.41 -6.78
CA PRO A 75 -13.88 8.26 -7.40
C PRO A 75 -13.32 8.62 -8.79
N LEU A 76 -12.26 7.93 -9.19
CA LEU A 76 -11.74 7.98 -10.55
C LEU A 76 -12.86 7.64 -11.52
N SER A 77 -13.28 8.61 -12.33
CA SER A 77 -14.26 8.38 -13.39
C SER A 77 -13.55 7.72 -14.57
N PRO A 78 -14.05 6.58 -15.09
CA PRO A 78 -13.48 5.98 -16.29
C PRO A 78 -13.68 6.93 -17.49
N SER A 79 -12.66 7.00 -18.35
CA SER A 79 -12.69 7.72 -19.63
C SER A 79 -13.46 6.94 -20.69
#